data_AF-A0A7C2Z2N5-F1
#
_entry.id   AF-A0A7C2Z2N5-F1
#
_cell.length_a   1.000
_cell.length_b   1.000
_cell.length_c   1.000
_cell.angle_alpha   90.00
_cell.angle_beta   90.00
_cell.angle_gamma   90.00
#
_symmetry.space_group_name_H-M   'P 1'
#
loop_
_entity.id
_entity.type
_entity.pdbx_description
1 polymer ?
#
loop_
_entity_poly.entity_id
_entity_poly.type
_entity_poly.pdbx_seq_one_letter_code
_entity_poly.pdbx_strand_id
1 'polypeptide(L)'
;MRRAACLVVGLAVLSLWAMAPGLADGGTGGMFVDVPTTHSAYNALRDLVSRGIIVIGAGGEFSGNAPLLRYDAAQWLYRAIRNVEGTRTGTDYGPQVASLETRVSSLDATMTREIQGLKVQLAQVSQTANAEVAQKAQTAFVLGVTGVVLALAAVALALWF
;
A
#
# COMPACT_ATOMS: atom_id res chain seq x y z
N MET A 1 67.25 -40.26 38.29
CA MET A 1 65.96 -40.80 37.79
C MET A 1 64.73 -39.94 38.14
N ARG A 2 64.65 -39.31 39.32
CA ARG A 2 63.48 -38.50 39.74
C ARG A 2 63.26 -37.18 38.97
N ARG A 3 64.32 -36.53 38.48
CA ARG A 3 64.23 -35.27 37.71
C ARG A 3 63.78 -35.46 36.25
N ALA A 4 64.10 -36.62 35.67
CA ALA A 4 63.63 -37.00 34.32
C ALA A 4 62.14 -37.40 34.34
N ALA A 5 61.68 -38.05 35.42
CA ALA A 5 60.26 -38.39 35.59
C ALA A 5 59.36 -37.14 35.68
N CYS A 6 59.78 -36.08 36.38
CA CYS A 6 59.01 -34.83 36.45
C CYS A 6 58.96 -34.06 35.13
N LEU A 7 60.01 -34.10 34.30
CA LEU A 7 60.02 -33.45 32.99
C LEU A 7 59.13 -34.18 31.97
N VAL A 8 59.08 -35.51 32.02
CA VAL A 8 58.22 -36.32 31.14
C VAL A 8 56.75 -36.19 31.54
N VAL A 9 56.44 -36.15 32.84
CA VAL A 9 55.07 -35.92 33.33
C VAL A 9 54.62 -34.46 33.07
N GLY A 10 55.52 -33.48 33.19
CA GLY A 10 55.21 -32.08 32.85
C GLY A 10 54.94 -31.86 31.35
N LEU A 11 55.71 -32.51 30.47
CA LEU A 11 55.47 -32.49 29.02
C LEU A 11 54.21 -33.24 28.63
N ALA A 12 53.85 -34.33 29.33
CA ALA A 12 52.63 -35.07 29.08
C ALA A 12 51.35 -34.34 29.53
N VAL A 13 51.43 -33.48 30.56
CA VAL A 13 50.29 -32.64 30.99
C VAL A 13 50.13 -31.42 30.08
N LEU A 14 51.22 -30.89 29.52
CA LEU A 14 51.18 -29.82 28.51
C LEU A 14 50.67 -30.29 27.14
N SER A 15 50.98 -31.53 26.74
CA SER A 15 50.44 -32.10 25.49
C SER A 15 48.97 -32.51 25.60
N LEU A 16 48.43 -32.70 26.82
CA LEU A 16 47.02 -32.98 27.03
C LEU A 16 46.14 -31.71 27.04
N TRP A 17 46.73 -30.51 27.03
CA TRP A 17 46.02 -29.22 26.90
C TRP A 17 46.01 -28.69 25.46
N ALA A 18 46.89 -29.18 24.58
CA ALA A 18 46.93 -28.82 23.17
C ALA A 18 45.96 -29.64 22.29
N MET A 19 45.24 -30.59 22.89
CA MET A 19 44.32 -31.50 22.19
C MET A 19 42.95 -31.55 22.88
N ALA A 20 42.41 -30.38 23.19
CA ALA A 20 40.98 -30.20 23.43
C ALA A 20 40.42 -29.33 22.30
N PRO A 21 39.79 -29.91 21.26
CA PRO A 21 38.91 -29.13 20.42
C PRO A 21 37.68 -28.78 21.29
N GLY A 22 37.59 -27.50 21.66
CA GLY A 22 36.35 -26.87 22.12
C GLY A 22 35.83 -27.34 23.49
N LEU A 23 36.31 -26.72 24.56
CA LEU A 23 35.66 -26.71 25.88
C LEU A 23 36.02 -25.40 26.60
N ALA A 24 35.40 -24.28 26.19
CA ALA A 24 35.12 -23.11 27.04
C ALA A 24 34.52 -21.94 26.23
N ASP A 25 33.33 -22.15 25.65
CA ASP A 25 32.24 -21.21 25.88
C ASP A 25 30.92 -22.00 25.79
N GLY A 26 30.11 -21.90 26.83
CA GLY A 26 28.90 -22.70 27.04
C GLY A 26 27.76 -22.22 26.15
N GLY A 27 27.82 -22.58 24.87
CA GLY A 27 26.79 -22.26 23.87
C GLY A 27 26.41 -23.46 23.01
N THR A 28 26.34 -24.67 23.57
CA THR A 28 25.93 -25.88 22.84
C THR A 28 24.42 -25.81 22.57
N GLY A 29 24.06 -25.28 21.40
CA GLY A 29 22.67 -25.20 20.91
C GLY A 29 22.40 -24.10 19.87
N GLY A 30 23.43 -23.45 19.32
CA GLY A 30 23.28 -22.41 18.30
C GLY A 30 23.04 -22.95 16.89
N MET A 31 22.44 -22.13 16.02
CA MET A 31 22.24 -22.43 14.58
C MET A 31 23.56 -22.58 13.80
N PHE A 32 24.67 -22.12 14.38
CA PHE A 32 26.00 -22.07 13.76
C PHE A 32 27.02 -22.74 14.68
N VAL A 33 27.95 -23.49 14.10
CA VAL A 33 28.98 -24.24 14.84
C VAL A 33 30.13 -23.33 15.31
N ASP A 34 30.45 -22.30 14.55
CA ASP A 34 31.58 -21.38 14.77
C ASP A 34 31.18 -20.00 15.32
N VAL A 35 29.89 -19.69 15.43
CA VAL A 35 29.40 -18.40 15.91
C VAL A 35 28.67 -18.59 17.24
N PRO A 36 29.30 -18.20 18.37
CA PRO A 36 28.64 -18.23 19.68
C PRO A 36 27.39 -17.34 19.71
N THR A 37 26.39 -17.72 20.52
CA THR A 37 25.14 -16.97 20.69
C THR A 37 25.34 -15.57 21.27
N THR A 38 26.46 -15.34 21.96
CA THR A 38 26.89 -14.07 22.55
C THR A 38 27.54 -13.12 21.54
N HIS A 39 27.85 -13.59 20.32
CA HIS A 39 28.48 -12.77 19.29
C HIS A 39 27.50 -11.73 18.73
N SER A 40 27.97 -10.49 18.53
CA SER A 40 27.13 -9.37 18.07
C SER A 40 26.41 -9.66 16.74
N ALA A 41 27.05 -10.40 15.84
CA ALA A 41 26.49 -10.76 14.55
C ALA A 41 25.50 -11.95 14.60
N TYR A 42 25.43 -12.70 15.71
CA TYR A 42 24.66 -13.96 15.77
C TYR A 42 23.19 -13.76 15.40
N ASN A 43 22.54 -12.74 15.97
CA ASN A 43 21.13 -12.45 15.70
C ASN A 43 20.90 -12.04 14.24
N ALA A 44 21.78 -11.23 13.67
CA ALA A 44 21.69 -10.82 12.27
C ALA A 44 21.87 -12.01 11.33
N LEU A 45 22.85 -12.88 11.59
CA LEU A 45 23.07 -14.10 10.82
C LEU A 45 21.84 -15.02 10.86
N ARG A 46 21.30 -15.28 12.05
CA ARG A 46 20.10 -16.11 12.22
C ARG A 46 18.93 -15.59 11.39
N ASP A 47 18.70 -14.28 11.41
CA ASP A 47 17.60 -13.66 10.68
C ASP A 47 17.86 -13.69 9.15
N LEU A 48 19.10 -13.49 8.71
CA LEU A 48 19.47 -13.55 7.29
C LEU A 48 19.39 -14.99 6.74
N VAL A 49 19.75 -15.99 7.53
CA VAL A 49 19.68 -17.41 7.15
C VAL A 49 18.23 -17.88 7.12
N SER A 50 17.40 -17.50 8.11
CA SER A 50 15.97 -17.85 8.10
C SER A 50 15.21 -17.26 6.91
N ARG A 51 15.65 -16.10 6.39
CA ARG A 51 15.13 -15.48 5.16
C ARG A 51 15.73 -16.05 3.87
N GLY A 52 16.66 -17.00 3.97
CA GLY A 52 17.37 -17.59 2.83
C GLY A 52 18.31 -16.62 2.09
N ILE A 53 18.68 -15.50 2.72
CA ILE A 53 19.59 -14.50 2.14
C ILE A 53 21.02 -15.04 2.18
N ILE A 54 21.45 -15.51 3.36
CA ILE A 54 22.71 -16.22 3.55
C ILE A 54 22.42 -17.72 3.56
N VAL A 55 23.26 -18.51 2.88
CA VAL A 55 23.19 -19.97 2.89
C VAL A 55 24.48 -20.49 3.50
N ILE A 56 24.33 -21.23 4.59
CA ILE A 56 25.43 -21.95 5.24
C ILE A 56 25.61 -23.32 4.56
N GLY A 57 26.86 -23.78 4.45
CA GLY A 57 27.17 -25.10 3.92
C GLY A 57 26.71 -26.21 4.86
N ALA A 58 26.75 -27.47 4.37
CA ALA A 58 26.34 -28.65 5.15
C ALA A 58 27.12 -28.85 6.46
N GLY A 59 28.28 -28.21 6.61
CA GLY A 59 29.08 -28.22 7.84
C GLY A 59 28.52 -27.35 8.97
N GLY A 60 27.46 -26.56 8.73
CA GLY A 60 26.84 -25.72 9.76
C GLY A 60 27.72 -24.55 10.23
N GLU A 61 28.80 -24.29 9.51
CA GLU A 61 29.75 -23.20 9.78
C GLU A 61 29.39 -21.96 8.94
N PHE A 62 29.50 -20.77 9.52
CA PHE A 62 29.42 -19.50 8.81
C PHE A 62 30.79 -19.02 8.29
N SER A 63 31.86 -19.34 9.00
CA SER A 63 33.25 -18.96 8.73
C SER A 63 33.45 -17.44 8.64
N GLY A 64 33.02 -16.71 9.68
CA GLY A 64 33.02 -15.23 9.68
C GLY A 64 34.40 -14.55 9.54
N ASN A 65 35.49 -15.29 9.79
CA ASN A 65 36.86 -14.80 9.65
C ASN A 65 37.44 -15.02 8.23
N ALA A 66 36.73 -15.74 7.36
CA ALA A 66 37.17 -15.99 5.99
C ALA A 66 36.98 -14.74 5.10
N PRO A 67 37.84 -14.53 4.08
CA PRO A 67 37.65 -13.44 3.13
C PRO A 67 36.37 -13.63 2.31
N LEU A 68 35.54 -12.59 2.24
CA LEU A 68 34.32 -12.61 1.44
C LEU A 68 34.63 -12.41 -0.06
N LEU A 69 34.20 -13.36 -0.90
CA LEU A 69 34.29 -13.19 -2.35
C LEU A 69 33.23 -12.19 -2.83
N ARG A 70 33.61 -11.34 -3.79
CA ARG A 70 32.68 -10.39 -4.41
C ARG A 70 31.49 -11.08 -5.08
N TYR A 71 31.69 -12.28 -5.61
CA TYR A 71 30.62 -13.10 -6.19
C TYR A 71 29.61 -13.56 -5.14
N ASP A 72 30.06 -13.94 -3.95
CA ASP A 72 29.18 -14.35 -2.85
C ASP A 72 28.41 -13.15 -2.31
N ALA A 73 29.10 -12.02 -2.14
CA ALA A 73 28.47 -10.76 -1.75
C ALA A 73 27.37 -10.34 -2.75
N ALA A 74 27.62 -10.47 -4.06
CA ALA A 74 26.62 -10.16 -5.09
C ALA A 74 25.39 -11.08 -5.01
N GLN A 75 25.59 -12.38 -4.74
CA GLN A 75 24.49 -13.33 -4.57
C GLN A 75 23.66 -13.03 -3.32
N TRP A 76 24.30 -12.72 -2.20
CA TRP A 76 23.60 -12.34 -0.96
C TRP A 76 22.81 -11.05 -1.15
N LEU A 77 23.40 -10.05 -1.81
CA LEU A 77 22.71 -8.79 -2.11
C LEU A 77 21.52 -9.00 -3.05
N TYR A 78 21.68 -9.82 -4.09
CA TYR A 78 20.58 -10.16 -5.00
C TYR A 78 19.41 -10.83 -4.25
N ARG A 79 19.69 -11.78 -3.37
CA ARG A 79 18.68 -12.44 -2.53
C ARG A 79 18.03 -11.47 -1.54
N ALA A 80 18.81 -10.58 -0.95
CA ALA A 80 18.29 -9.55 -0.04
C ALA A 80 17.31 -8.61 -0.77
N ILE A 81 17.71 -8.09 -1.93
CA ILE A 81 16.85 -7.24 -2.77
C ILE A 81 15.58 -8.00 -3.14
N ARG A 82 15.69 -9.24 -3.62
CA ARG A 82 14.54 -10.07 -3.99
C ARG A 82 13.66 -10.44 -2.79
N ASN A 83 14.19 -10.57 -1.59
CA ASN A 83 13.40 -10.81 -0.38
C ASN A 83 12.56 -9.57 -0.03
N VAL A 84 13.16 -8.38 -0.09
CA VAL A 84 12.46 -7.11 0.14
C VAL A 84 11.47 -6.82 -1.01
N GLU A 85 11.87 -7.06 -2.25
CA GLU A 85 11.00 -6.95 -3.41
C GLU A 85 9.91 -7.99 -3.40
N GLY A 86 10.14 -9.23 -3.01
CA GLY A 86 9.09 -10.26 -2.86
C GLY A 86 8.07 -9.86 -1.81
N THR A 87 8.54 -9.24 -0.71
CA THR A 87 7.67 -8.60 0.28
C THR A 87 6.88 -7.42 -0.33
N ARG A 88 7.46 -6.67 -1.27
CA ARG A 88 6.77 -5.62 -2.06
C ARG A 88 5.99 -6.14 -3.28
N THR A 89 6.26 -7.33 -3.77
CA THR A 89 5.53 -8.00 -4.85
C THR A 89 4.24 -8.58 -4.26
N GLY A 90 4.22 -8.81 -2.94
CA GLY A 90 3.01 -8.97 -2.13
C GLY A 90 2.20 -7.68 -1.90
N THR A 91 2.64 -6.51 -2.38
CA THR A 91 1.68 -5.42 -2.68
C THR A 91 0.99 -5.82 -3.98
N ASP A 92 0.03 -6.72 -3.86
CA ASP A 92 -0.86 -7.08 -4.95
C ASP A 92 -1.63 -5.81 -5.34
N TYR A 93 -1.19 -5.18 -6.42
CA TYR A 93 -1.88 -4.02 -6.99
C TYR A 93 -3.18 -4.46 -7.68
N GLY A 94 -3.42 -5.76 -7.90
CA GLY A 94 -4.64 -6.29 -8.50
C GLY A 94 -5.91 -5.85 -7.77
N PRO A 95 -6.05 -6.08 -6.45
CA PRO A 95 -7.18 -5.58 -5.66
C PRO A 95 -7.34 -4.06 -5.70
N GLN A 96 -6.23 -3.31 -5.75
CA GLN A 96 -6.27 -1.84 -5.81
C GLN A 96 -6.77 -1.36 -7.17
N VAL A 97 -6.28 -1.95 -8.26
CA VAL A 97 -6.71 -1.71 -9.64
C VAL A 97 -8.18 -2.10 -9.81
N ALA A 98 -8.61 -3.26 -9.31
CA ALA A 98 -10.02 -3.67 -9.32
C ALA A 98 -10.91 -2.69 -8.54
N SER A 99 -10.43 -2.17 -7.40
CA SER A 99 -11.15 -1.14 -6.64
C SER A 99 -11.18 0.21 -7.38
N LEU A 100 -10.16 0.53 -8.18
CA LEU A 100 -10.10 1.73 -9.01
C LEU A 100 -11.07 1.60 -10.19
N GLU A 101 -11.10 0.46 -10.87
CA GLU A 101 -12.03 0.17 -11.96
C GLU A 101 -13.49 0.24 -11.49
N THR A 102 -13.77 -0.30 -10.30
CA THR A 102 -15.09 -0.19 -9.66
C THR A 102 -15.46 1.26 -9.36
N ARG A 103 -14.50 2.05 -8.85
CA ARG A 103 -14.70 3.49 -8.59
C ARG A 103 -14.96 4.27 -9.87
N VAL A 104 -14.18 4.05 -10.92
CA VAL A 104 -14.36 4.69 -12.23
C VAL A 104 -15.74 4.37 -12.81
N SER A 105 -16.15 3.11 -12.78
CA SER A 105 -17.48 2.70 -13.26
C SER A 105 -18.62 3.36 -12.47
N SER A 106 -18.47 3.52 -11.16
CA SER A 106 -19.46 4.20 -10.33
C SER A 106 -19.51 5.72 -10.58
N LEU A 107 -18.37 6.31 -10.95
CA LEU A 107 -18.26 7.72 -11.29
C LEU A 107 -18.95 8.00 -12.63
N ASP A 108 -18.75 7.15 -13.64
CA ASP A 108 -19.43 7.23 -14.93
C ASP A 108 -20.95 7.10 -14.79
N ALA A 109 -21.42 6.17 -13.95
CA ALA A 109 -22.83 6.01 -13.64
C ALA A 109 -23.42 7.22 -12.88
N THR A 110 -22.61 7.93 -12.10
CA THR A 110 -23.04 9.12 -11.36
C THR A 110 -23.08 10.34 -12.28
N MET A 111 -22.05 10.58 -13.09
CA MET A 111 -22.04 11.65 -14.11
C MET A 111 -23.21 11.52 -15.07
N THR A 112 -23.53 10.31 -15.52
CA THR A 112 -24.68 10.08 -16.42
C THR A 112 -26.00 10.46 -15.76
N ARG A 113 -26.19 10.10 -14.48
CA ARG A 113 -27.39 10.46 -13.72
C ARG A 113 -27.49 11.96 -13.47
N GLU A 114 -26.38 12.63 -13.16
CA GLU A 114 -26.34 14.08 -12.99
C GLU A 114 -26.70 14.82 -14.28
N ILE A 115 -26.13 14.41 -15.42
CA ILE A 115 -26.46 15.00 -16.73
C ILE A 115 -27.94 14.79 -17.07
N GLN A 116 -28.50 13.60 -16.80
CA GLN A 116 -29.92 13.35 -17.02
C GLN A 116 -30.79 14.20 -16.10
N GLY A 117 -30.44 14.32 -14.82
CA GLY A 117 -31.15 15.16 -13.85
C GLY A 117 -31.12 16.64 -14.24
N LEU A 118 -29.96 17.15 -14.63
CA LEU A 118 -29.79 18.54 -15.10
C LEU A 118 -30.62 18.81 -16.36
N LYS A 119 -30.69 17.84 -17.30
CA LYS A 119 -31.56 17.95 -18.48
C LYS A 119 -33.04 18.03 -18.11
N VAL A 120 -33.48 17.21 -17.15
CA VAL A 120 -34.87 17.26 -16.65
C VAL A 120 -35.16 18.59 -15.96
N GLN A 121 -34.25 19.09 -15.12
CA GLN A 121 -34.41 20.39 -14.48
C GLN A 121 -34.48 21.52 -15.51
N LEU A 122 -33.63 21.50 -16.54
CA LEU A 122 -33.66 22.49 -17.62
C LEU A 122 -34.97 22.42 -18.42
N ALA A 123 -35.44 21.22 -18.74
CA ALA A 123 -36.73 21.01 -19.39
C ALA A 123 -37.89 21.55 -18.53
N GLN A 124 -37.88 21.26 -17.23
CA GLN A 124 -38.88 21.78 -16.29
C GLN A 124 -38.85 23.31 -16.22
N VAL A 125 -37.68 23.93 -16.01
CA VAL A 125 -37.54 25.40 -15.94
C VAL A 125 -38.05 26.06 -17.21
N SER A 126 -37.69 25.53 -18.39
CA SER A 126 -38.20 26.07 -19.67
C SER A 126 -39.72 25.94 -19.79
N GLN A 127 -40.31 24.84 -19.31
CA GLN A 127 -41.74 24.61 -19.36
C GLN A 127 -42.51 25.52 -18.40
N THR A 128 -41.99 25.72 -17.18
CA THR A 128 -42.58 26.66 -16.19
C THR A 128 -42.47 28.11 -16.67
N ALA A 129 -41.33 28.50 -17.24
CA ALA A 129 -41.14 29.84 -17.80
C ALA A 129 -42.13 30.10 -18.95
N ASN A 130 -42.32 29.13 -19.86
CA ASN A 130 -43.29 29.26 -20.95
C ASN A 130 -44.74 29.32 -20.44
N ALA A 131 -45.08 28.53 -19.41
CA ALA A 131 -46.40 28.56 -18.80
C ALA A 131 -46.67 29.90 -18.09
N GLU A 132 -45.69 30.45 -17.39
CA GLU A 132 -45.80 31.75 -16.73
C GLU A 132 -45.98 32.88 -17.75
N VAL A 133 -45.22 32.86 -18.85
CA VAL A 133 -45.36 33.85 -19.94
C VAL A 133 -46.75 33.71 -20.59
N ALA A 134 -47.22 32.50 -20.86
CA ALA A 134 -48.55 32.26 -21.42
C ALA A 134 -49.66 32.76 -20.48
N GLN A 135 -49.52 32.52 -19.17
CA GLN A 135 -50.49 32.97 -18.17
C GLN A 135 -50.51 34.50 -18.06
N LYS A 136 -49.34 35.16 -18.02
CA LYS A 136 -49.24 36.62 -18.04
C LYS A 136 -49.87 37.22 -19.30
N ALA A 137 -49.60 36.63 -20.46
CA ALA A 137 -50.19 37.05 -21.73
C ALA A 137 -51.72 36.93 -21.74
N GLN A 138 -52.28 35.82 -21.21
CA GLN A 138 -53.73 35.66 -21.07
C GLN A 138 -54.33 36.70 -20.12
N THR A 139 -53.73 36.93 -18.95
CA THR A 139 -54.23 37.95 -18.02
C THR A 139 -54.17 39.36 -18.61
N ALA A 140 -53.08 39.69 -19.32
CA ALA A 140 -52.94 40.98 -19.99
C ALA A 140 -53.98 41.15 -21.10
N PHE A 141 -54.24 40.11 -21.88
CA PHE A 141 -55.26 40.12 -22.93
C PHE A 141 -56.66 40.31 -22.34
N VAL A 142 -57.02 39.57 -21.29
CA VAL A 142 -58.32 39.69 -20.63
C VAL A 142 -58.51 41.10 -20.06
N LEU A 143 -57.51 41.65 -19.36
CA LEU A 143 -57.57 43.03 -18.86
C LEU A 143 -57.72 44.04 -20.00
N GLY A 144 -56.99 43.86 -21.11
CA GLY A 144 -57.10 44.71 -22.29
C GLY A 144 -58.50 44.70 -22.90
N VAL A 145 -59.06 43.52 -23.15
CA VAL A 145 -60.42 43.37 -23.69
C VAL A 145 -61.46 43.97 -22.75
N THR A 146 -61.33 43.70 -21.45
CA THR A 146 -62.26 44.24 -20.44
C THR A 146 -62.21 45.76 -20.40
N GLY A 147 -61.01 46.35 -20.49
CA GLY A 147 -60.82 47.80 -20.59
C GLY A 147 -61.50 48.42 -21.82
N VAL A 148 -61.36 47.79 -22.99
CA VAL A 148 -62.02 48.26 -24.23
C VAL A 148 -63.54 48.18 -24.11
N VAL A 149 -64.07 47.09 -23.57
CA VAL A 149 -65.52 46.92 -23.37
C VAL A 149 -66.08 47.99 -22.43
N LEU A 150 -65.40 48.26 -21.31
CA LEU A 150 -65.81 49.32 -20.38
C LEU A 150 -65.72 50.72 -21.00
N ALA A 151 -64.69 50.99 -21.80
CA ALA A 151 -64.55 52.26 -22.51
C ALA A 151 -65.70 52.49 -23.50
N LEU A 152 -66.07 51.46 -24.28
CA LEU A 152 -67.21 51.55 -25.19
C LEU A 152 -68.54 51.76 -24.44
N ALA A 153 -68.74 51.06 -23.31
CA ALA A 153 -69.93 51.24 -22.48
C ALA A 153 -70.03 52.67 -21.91
N ALA A 154 -68.91 53.25 -21.48
CA ALA A 154 -68.86 54.62 -21.00
C ALA A 154 -69.21 55.63 -22.10
N VAL A 155 -68.70 55.43 -23.33
CA VAL A 155 -69.07 56.26 -24.50
C VAL A 155 -70.56 56.13 -24.82
N ALA A 156 -71.11 54.92 -24.80
CA ALA A 156 -72.54 54.70 -25.05
C ALA A 156 -73.42 55.40 -24.01
N LEU A 157 -73.03 55.36 -22.73
CA LEU A 157 -73.72 56.11 -21.67
C LEU A 157 -73.61 57.63 -21.86
N ALA A 158 -72.44 58.14 -22.24
CA ALA A 158 -72.23 59.57 -22.48
C ALA A 158 -72.99 60.12 -23.70
N LEU A 159 -73.36 59.26 -24.65
CA LEU A 159 -74.20 59.65 -25.80
C LEU A 159 -75.70 59.61 -25.48
N TRP A 160 -76.11 58.99 -24.37
CA TRP A 160 -77.51 58.83 -23.99
C TRP A 160 -77.98 59.82 -22.90
N PHE A 161 -77.07 60.56 -22.27
CA PHE A 161 -77.36 61.66 -21.34
C PHE A 161 -76.93 63.00 -21.94
#